data_AF-A0A6N3J063-F1
#
_entry.id   AF-A0A6N3J063-F1
#
_cell.length_a   1.000
_cell.length_b   1.000
_cell.length_c   1.000
_cell.angle_alpha   90.00
_cell.angle_beta   90.00
_cell.angle_gamma   90.00
#
_symmetry.space_group_name_H-M   'P 1'
#
loop_
_entity.id
_entity.type
_entity.pdbx_description
1 polymer ?
#
loop_
_entity_poly.entity_id
_entity_poly.type
_entity_poly.pdbx_seq_one_letter_code
_entity_poly.pdbx_strand_id
1 'polypeptide(L)'
;MITLHHLNKSRSKRIIWLLEELGQPYEIKRYQRDSQTFLAPPELKQIHPLGKSPVIEMDGQVIAESGAITEYLIEKYAADTLAPARDSADYVYPSYLKIRVSERLGCFNSRRINERMSATF
;
A
#
# COMPACT_ATOMS: atom_id res chain seq x y z
N MET A 1 4.92 -13.55 4.64
CA MET A 1 5.72 -12.64 3.78
C MET A 1 4.75 -11.89 2.87
N ILE A 2 4.89 -10.56 2.72
CA ILE A 2 3.92 -9.71 2.02
C ILE A 2 4.39 -9.47 0.58
N THR A 3 3.54 -9.77 -0.40
CA THR A 3 3.78 -9.41 -1.81
C THR A 3 2.82 -8.31 -2.23
N LEU A 4 3.35 -7.16 -2.63
CA LEU A 4 2.58 -6.03 -3.14
C LEU A 4 2.59 -6.00 -4.66
N HIS A 5 1.40 -6.09 -5.26
CA HIS A 5 1.20 -5.97 -6.71
C HIS A 5 1.05 -4.49 -7.06
N HIS A 6 2.15 -3.90 -7.55
CA HIS A 6 2.24 -2.49 -7.93
C HIS A 6 2.04 -2.30 -9.43
N LEU A 7 1.00 -1.55 -9.81
CA LEU A 7 0.84 -1.03 -11.18
C LEU A 7 1.39 0.39 -11.30
N ASN A 8 2.10 0.71 -12.38
CA ASN A 8 2.54 2.09 -12.65
C ASN A 8 1.36 3.07 -12.70
N LYS A 9 1.58 4.32 -12.23
CA LYS A 9 0.54 5.35 -12.11
C LYS A 9 -0.71 4.88 -11.32
N SER A 10 -0.53 4.04 -10.29
CA SER A 10 -1.61 3.60 -9.39
C SER A 10 -1.49 4.17 -7.98
N ARG A 11 -2.50 3.92 -7.14
CA ARG A 11 -2.59 4.37 -5.74
C ARG A 11 -1.80 3.49 -4.76
N SER A 12 -1.06 2.49 -5.24
CA SER A 12 -0.35 1.56 -4.36
C SER A 12 0.85 2.15 -3.63
N LYS A 13 1.29 3.36 -3.99
CA LYS A 13 2.32 4.12 -3.24
C LYS A 13 1.99 4.24 -1.77
N ARG A 14 0.71 4.45 -1.43
CA ARG A 14 0.25 4.57 -0.04
C ARG A 14 0.54 3.29 0.76
N ILE A 15 0.37 2.13 0.12
CA ILE A 15 0.60 0.84 0.78
C ILE A 15 2.10 0.61 0.98
N ILE A 16 2.95 1.00 0.03
CA ILE A 16 4.41 0.97 0.20
C ILE A 16 4.83 1.79 1.42
N TRP A 17 4.28 3.00 1.54
CA TRP A 17 4.58 3.88 2.69
C TRP A 17 4.14 3.25 4.01
N LEU A 18 2.93 2.70 4.04
CA LEU A 18 2.43 2.01 5.22
C LEU A 18 3.30 0.81 5.61
N LEU A 19 3.72 -0.01 4.64
CA LEU A 19 4.58 -1.17 4.92
C LEU A 19 5.95 -0.77 5.48
N GLU A 20 6.54 0.32 4.96
CA GLU A 20 7.79 0.85 5.49
C GLU A 20 7.61 1.45 6.90
N GLU A 21 6.50 2.16 7.16
CA GLU A 21 6.17 2.70 8.50
C GLU A 21 5.97 1.57 9.53
N LEU A 22 5.27 0.50 9.12
CA LEU A 22 5.07 -0.69 9.93
C LEU A 22 6.35 -1.56 10.07
N GLY A 23 7.44 -1.20 9.39
CA GLY A 23 8.69 -1.95 9.37
C GLY A 23 8.56 -3.38 8.83
N GLN A 24 7.52 -3.69 8.06
CA GLN A 24 7.25 -5.04 7.59
C GLN A 24 8.11 -5.40 6.38
N PRO A 25 8.65 -6.63 6.30
CA PRO A 25 9.31 -7.09 5.09
C PRO A 25 8.28 -7.38 3.99
N TYR A 26 8.50 -6.81 2.81
CA TYR A 26 7.63 -7.00 1.65
C TYR A 26 8.41 -7.06 0.34
N GLU A 27 7.83 -7.73 -0.64
CA GLU A 27 8.28 -7.73 -2.03
C GLU A 27 7.33 -6.94 -2.92
N ILE A 28 7.86 -6.33 -3.99
CA ILE A 28 7.06 -5.58 -4.95
C ILE A 28 7.05 -6.33 -6.28
N LYS A 29 5.89 -6.87 -6.66
CA LYS A 29 5.65 -7.36 -8.01
C LYS A 29 5.13 -6.22 -8.88
N ARG A 30 5.91 -5.85 -9.89
CA ARG A 30 5.64 -4.69 -10.75
C ARG A 30 4.83 -5.08 -11.97
N TYR A 31 3.90 -4.19 -12.32
CA TYR A 31 3.08 -4.27 -13.50
C TYR A 31 3.14 -2.93 -14.23
N GLN A 32 3.15 -3.00 -15.55
CA GLN A 32 3.05 -1.82 -16.41
C GLN A 32 1.73 -1.84 -17.14
N ARG A 33 1.06 -0.70 -17.16
CA ARG A 33 -0.05 -0.44 -18.08
C ARG A 33 0.47 -0.46 -19.49
N ASP A 34 -0.36 -0.97 -20.38
CA ASP A 34 -0.14 -0.87 -21.80
C ASP A 34 -0.01 0.60 -22.22
N SER A 35 0.99 0.91 -23.05
CA SER A 35 1.33 2.30 -23.38
C SER A 35 0.33 2.97 -24.32
N GLN A 36 -0.47 2.19 -25.05
CA GLN A 36 -1.43 2.69 -26.04
C GLN A 36 -2.85 2.75 -25.46
N THR A 37 -3.28 1.70 -24.77
CA THR A 37 -4.63 1.53 -24.22
C THR A 37 -4.74 1.97 -22.77
N PHE A 38 -3.61 2.14 -22.07
CA PHE A 38 -3.54 2.46 -20.65
C PHE A 38 -4.23 1.43 -19.73
N LEU A 39 -4.54 0.26 -20.24
CA LEU A 39 -5.18 -0.81 -19.49
C LEU A 39 -4.17 -1.55 -18.61
N ALA A 40 -4.68 -2.08 -17.50
CA ALA A 40 -3.90 -2.98 -16.67
C ALA A 40 -3.66 -4.30 -17.42
N PRO A 41 -2.48 -4.91 -17.23
CA PRO A 41 -2.13 -6.13 -17.94
C PRO A 41 -2.96 -7.32 -17.39
N PRO A 42 -3.26 -8.33 -18.23
CA PRO A 42 -4.18 -9.42 -17.88
C PRO A 42 -3.70 -10.26 -16.67
N GLU A 43 -2.40 -10.30 -16.41
CA GLU A 43 -1.80 -10.96 -15.25
C GLU A 43 -2.33 -10.39 -13.93
N LEU A 44 -2.69 -9.10 -13.87
CA LEU A 44 -3.24 -8.50 -12.65
C LEU A 44 -4.68 -9.00 -12.37
N LYS A 45 -5.43 -9.36 -13.42
CA LYS A 45 -6.76 -9.99 -13.28
C LYS A 45 -6.66 -11.43 -12.76
N GLN A 46 -5.55 -12.11 -13.04
CA GLN A 46 -5.31 -13.47 -12.52
C GLN A 46 -5.09 -13.47 -11.01
N ILE A 47 -4.52 -12.39 -10.46
CA ILE A 47 -4.33 -12.22 -9.02
C ILE A 47 -5.65 -11.88 -8.33
N HIS A 48 -6.37 -10.88 -8.85
CA HIS A 48 -7.66 -10.48 -8.30
C HIS A 48 -8.65 -10.09 -9.41
N PRO A 49 -9.93 -10.52 -9.34
CA PRO A 49 -10.93 -10.27 -10.39
C PRO A 49 -11.08 -8.79 -10.80
N LEU A 50 -10.82 -7.86 -9.87
CA LEU A 50 -10.86 -6.42 -10.13
C LEU A 50 -9.81 -5.95 -11.17
N GLY A 51 -8.68 -6.66 -11.31
CA GLY A 51 -7.62 -6.31 -12.26
C GLY A 51 -7.03 -4.92 -12.04
N LYS A 52 -7.01 -4.44 -10.79
CA LYS A 52 -6.55 -3.09 -10.41
C LYS A 52 -5.52 -3.20 -9.28
N SER A 53 -4.78 -2.12 -9.04
CA SER A 53 -3.79 -1.99 -7.98
C SER A 53 -4.19 -0.85 -7.04
N PRO A 54 -3.91 -0.95 -5.72
CA PRO A 54 -3.11 -2.00 -5.04
C PRO A 54 -3.84 -3.32 -4.79
N VAL A 55 -3.05 -4.40 -4.75
CA VAL A 55 -3.42 -5.72 -4.21
C VAL A 55 -2.23 -6.25 -3.43
N ILE A 56 -2.46 -6.88 -2.28
CA ILE A 56 -1.42 -7.61 -1.53
C ILE A 56 -1.76 -9.09 -1.46
N GLU A 57 -0.72 -9.91 -1.47
CA GLU A 57 -0.79 -11.32 -1.06
C GLU A 57 -0.05 -11.46 0.28
N MET A 58 -0.70 -12.07 1.26
CA MET A 58 -0.10 -12.38 2.56
C MET A 58 -0.75 -13.62 3.14
N ASP A 59 0.06 -14.58 3.61
CA ASP A 59 -0.40 -15.80 4.29
C ASP A 59 -1.45 -16.60 3.49
N GLY A 60 -1.31 -16.61 2.16
CA GLY A 60 -2.24 -17.28 1.24
C GLY A 60 -3.54 -16.50 0.96
N GLN A 61 -3.69 -15.30 1.51
CA GLN A 61 -4.84 -14.43 1.28
C GLN A 61 -4.49 -13.33 0.27
N VAL A 62 -5.44 -13.03 -0.62
CA VAL A 62 -5.36 -11.91 -1.55
C VAL A 62 -6.30 -10.81 -1.09
N ILE A 63 -5.77 -9.62 -0.85
CA ILE A 63 -6.55 -8.46 -0.37
C ILE A 63 -6.40 -7.35 -1.39
N ALA A 64 -7.53 -6.92 -1.94
CA ALA A 64 -7.63 -5.79 -2.85
C ALA A 64 -8.27 -4.58 -2.15
N GLU A 65 -8.24 -3.43 -2.82
CA GLU A 65 -8.70 -2.12 -2.32
C GLU A 65 -7.79 -1.46 -1.27
N SER A 66 -7.34 -0.24 -1.56
CA SER A 66 -6.34 0.44 -0.71
C SER A 66 -6.83 0.70 0.71
N GLY A 67 -8.13 0.93 0.91
CA GLY A 67 -8.72 1.16 2.23
C GLY A 67 -8.67 -0.12 3.07
N ALA A 68 -9.24 -1.20 2.53
CA ALA A 68 -9.24 -2.52 3.17
C ALA A 68 -7.82 -3.01 3.50
N ILE A 69 -6.88 -2.86 2.57
CA ILE A 69 -5.47 -3.21 2.81
C ILE A 69 -4.88 -2.38 3.97
N THR A 70 -5.18 -1.08 4.01
CA THR A 70 -4.67 -0.19 5.07
C THR A 70 -5.22 -0.58 6.43
N GLU A 71 -6.53 -0.77 6.53
CA GLU A 71 -7.21 -1.17 7.76
C GLU A 71 -6.68 -2.51 8.25
N TYR A 72 -6.57 -3.50 7.37
CA TYR A 72 -6.09 -4.83 7.72
C TYR A 72 -4.64 -4.84 8.21
N LEU A 73 -3.74 -4.10 7.55
CA LEU A 73 -2.34 -4.00 7.96
C LEU A 73 -2.20 -3.27 9.31
N ILE A 74 -2.98 -2.21 9.52
CA ILE A 74 -3.01 -1.49 10.80
C ILE A 74 -3.52 -2.40 11.91
N GLU A 75 -4.65 -3.08 11.72
CA GLU A 75 -5.23 -3.97 12.73
C GLU A 75 -4.28 -5.12 13.08
N LYS A 76 -3.55 -5.66 12.10
CA LYS A 76 -2.63 -6.78 12.31
C LYS A 76 -1.30 -6.37 12.98
N TYR A 77 -0.76 -5.20 12.66
CA TYR A 77 0.62 -4.84 13.02
C TYR A 77 0.75 -3.59 13.90
N ALA A 78 -0.30 -2.79 14.03
CA ALA A 78 -0.25 -1.48 14.68
C ALA A 78 -1.60 -1.08 15.30
N ALA A 79 -2.37 -2.04 15.81
CA ALA A 79 -3.67 -1.74 16.44
C ALA A 79 -3.53 -0.76 17.61
N ASP A 80 -2.46 -0.88 18.39
CA ASP A 80 -2.24 -0.06 19.59
C ASP A 80 -1.52 1.28 19.32
N THR A 81 -0.97 1.47 18.11
CA THR A 81 -0.13 2.63 17.76
C THR A 81 -0.72 3.46 16.65
N LEU A 82 -1.34 2.79 15.67
CA LEU A 82 -1.92 3.36 14.47
C LEU A 82 -3.41 3.03 14.31
N ALA A 83 -4.19 2.78 15.37
CA ALA A 83 -5.67 2.87 15.30
C ALA A 83 -6.20 3.75 16.46
N PRO A 84 -7.07 4.77 16.24
CA PRO A 84 -7.61 5.51 17.35
C PRO A 84 -8.64 4.62 18.01
N ALA A 85 -8.92 4.90 19.28
CA ALA A 85 -10.01 4.24 19.96
C ALA A 85 -11.33 4.50 19.20
N ARG A 86 -12.15 3.46 19.03
CA ARG A 86 -13.38 3.52 18.19
C ARG A 86 -14.43 4.51 18.70
N ASP A 87 -14.37 4.83 19.99
CA ASP A 87 -15.21 5.79 20.69
C ASP A 87 -14.63 7.22 20.70
N SER A 88 -13.42 7.42 20.16
CA SER A 88 -12.79 8.74 20.09
C SER A 88 -13.23 9.54 18.87
N ALA A 89 -13.22 10.87 18.99
CA ALA A 89 -13.47 11.77 17.86
C ALA A 89 -12.47 11.58 16.70
N ASP A 90 -11.26 11.08 17.01
CA ASP A 90 -10.22 10.78 16.03
C ASP A 90 -10.56 9.57 15.14
N TYR A 91 -11.55 8.74 15.51
CA TYR A 91 -12.03 7.63 14.68
C TYR A 91 -12.74 8.09 13.40
N VAL A 92 -13.41 9.25 13.42
CA VAL A 92 -14.10 9.81 12.24
C VAL A 92 -13.11 10.28 11.17
N TYR A 93 -11.92 10.73 11.61
CA TYR A 93 -10.82 11.12 10.73
C TYR A 93 -9.53 10.43 11.15
N PRO A 94 -9.42 9.10 10.90
CA PRO A 94 -8.29 8.31 11.36
C PRO A 94 -6.98 8.99 10.96
N SER A 95 -6.10 9.19 11.92
CA SER A 95 -4.82 9.87 11.70
C SER A 95 -3.95 9.17 10.64
N TYR A 96 -4.19 7.90 10.35
CA TYR A 96 -3.53 7.12 9.27
C TYR A 96 -4.17 7.36 7.90
N LEU A 97 -5.42 7.83 7.83
CA LEU A 97 -5.96 8.41 6.59
C LEU A 97 -5.37 9.80 6.33
N LYS A 98 -4.82 10.46 7.37
CA LYS A 98 -3.91 11.61 7.23
C LYS A 98 -2.47 11.18 6.88
N ILE A 99 -2.25 10.03 6.24
CA ILE A 99 -1.06 9.80 5.40
C ILE A 99 -1.14 10.78 4.20
N ARG A 100 -0.95 12.06 4.52
CA ARG A 100 -0.63 13.19 3.67
C ARG A 100 0.35 14.03 4.47
N VAL A 101 1.60 13.97 4.00
CA VAL A 101 2.48 15.12 3.81
C VAL A 101 2.81 15.90 5.10
N SER A 102 4.06 15.76 5.54
CA SER A 102 4.80 16.65 6.47
C SER A 102 4.84 16.23 7.95
N GLU A 103 6.08 15.98 8.41
CA GLU A 103 6.60 16.36 9.75
C GLU A 103 6.13 15.61 10.99
N ARG A 104 6.09 14.29 10.94
CA ARG A 104 6.31 13.50 12.16
C ARG A 104 7.23 12.34 11.81
N LEU A 105 8.38 12.27 12.48
CA LEU A 105 9.58 11.47 12.17
C LEU A 105 10.53 12.16 11.17
N GLY A 106 11.49 12.91 11.71
CA GLY A 106 12.53 13.65 10.98
C GLY A 106 13.56 12.81 10.21
N CYS A 107 13.17 11.70 9.60
CA CYS A 107 13.99 10.93 8.67
C CYS A 107 13.10 9.93 7.89
N PHE A 108 12.38 10.39 6.86
CA PHE A 108 11.76 9.45 5.92
C PHE A 108 12.06 9.87 4.48
N ASN A 109 13.08 9.22 3.93
CA ASN A 109 13.68 9.62 2.65
C ASN A 109 12.73 9.19 1.52
N SER A 110 11.87 10.12 1.07
CA SER A 110 11.01 9.93 -0.11
C SER A 110 11.82 9.48 -1.34
N ARG A 111 13.14 9.78 -1.37
CA ARG A 111 14.09 9.22 -2.32
C ARG A 111 14.18 7.70 -2.23
N ARG A 112 14.30 7.10 -1.05
CA ARG A 112 14.41 5.63 -0.89
C ARG A 112 13.18 4.90 -1.42
N ILE A 113 11.99 5.48 -1.23
CA ILE A 113 10.75 4.91 -1.78
C ILE A 113 10.71 5.12 -3.29
N ASN A 114 11.03 6.32 -3.77
CA ASN A 114 11.12 6.55 -5.21
C ASN A 114 12.20 5.68 -5.86
N GLU A 115 13.32 5.41 -5.20
CA GLU A 115 14.39 4.51 -5.63
C GLU A 115 13.91 3.06 -5.60
N ARG A 116 13.29 2.58 -4.51
CA ARG A 116 12.64 1.26 -4.50
C ARG A 116 11.55 1.15 -5.54
N MET A 117 10.95 2.26 -5.98
CA MET A 117 9.99 2.35 -7.08
C MET A 117 10.66 2.40 -8.47
N SER A 118 11.85 3.00 -8.60
CA SER A 118 12.56 3.29 -9.86
C SER A 118 13.71 2.33 -10.16
N ALA A 119 14.25 1.62 -9.17
CA ALA A 119 15.38 0.72 -9.26
C ALA A 119 14.96 -0.65 -9.83
N THR A 120 14.49 -0.63 -11.08
CA THR A 120 14.52 -1.70 -12.11
C THR A 120 13.69 -1.20 -13.31
N PHE A 121 14.20 -0.15 -13.95
CA PHE A 121 14.00 0.16 -15.36
C PHE A 121 15.38 0.26 -16.00
#